data_AF-A0A7Y2ZR20-F1
#
_entry.id   AF-A0A7Y2ZR20-F1
#
_cell.length_a   1.000
_cell.length_b   1.000
_cell.length_c   1.000
_cell.angle_alpha   90.00
_cell.angle_beta   90.00
_cell.angle_gamma   90.00
#
_symmetry.space_group_name_H-M   'P 1'
#
loop_
_entity.id
_entity.type
_entity.pdbx_description
1 polymer ?
#
loop_
_entity_poly.entity_id
_entity_poly.type
_entity_poly.pdbx_seq_one_letter_code
_entity_poly.pdbx_strand_id
1 'polypeptide(L)' 'MKLVLSPAKSLNFDSELPTTQFSQGCFLKEAERLNRLLKKKSARSLSKLMNISPALGQLNYERNQEWQ' A
#
# COMPACT_ATOMS: atom_id res chain seq x y z
N MET A 1 21.64 8.06 16.45
CA MET A 1 20.64 7.09 16.98
C MET A 1 19.76 6.62 15.82
N LYS A 2 19.34 5.34 15.79
CA LYS A 2 18.37 4.81 14.82
C LYS A 2 17.17 4.23 15.57
N LEU A 3 15.95 4.57 15.14
CA LEU A 3 14.71 4.09 15.71
C LEU A 3 13.95 3.30 14.65
N VAL A 4 13.22 2.26 15.07
CA VAL A 4 12.42 1.40 14.20
C VAL A 4 10.99 1.38 14.72
N LEU A 5 10.04 1.65 13.83
CA LEU A 5 8.61 1.65 14.12
C LEU A 5 7.89 0.74 13.14
N SER A 6 6.76 0.19 13.56
CA SER A 6 5.87 -0.56 12.67
C SER A 6 5.04 0.39 11.81
N PRO A 7 4.63 -0.01 10.60
CA PRO A 7 3.72 0.78 9.76
C PRO A 7 2.28 0.73 10.28
N ALA A 8 1.44 1.65 9.81
CA ALA A 8 0.00 1.64 10.03
C ALA A 8 -0.76 0.99 8.86
N LYS A 9 -1.96 0.47 9.15
CA LYS A 9 -2.88 -0.06 8.11
C LYS A 9 -3.72 1.04 7.46
N SER A 10 -4.09 2.06 8.22
CA SER A 10 -4.86 3.21 7.75
C SER A 10 -3.94 4.26 7.14
N LEU A 11 -4.40 4.90 6.08
CA LEU A 11 -3.69 5.98 5.39
C LEU A 11 -4.58 7.22 5.40
N ASN A 12 -3.97 8.39 5.57
CA ASN A 12 -4.64 9.68 5.51
C ASN A 12 -3.97 10.55 4.43
N PHE A 13 -4.74 10.91 3.41
CA PHE A 13 -4.30 11.76 2.31
C PHE A 13 -5.01 13.12 2.28
N ASP A 14 -5.93 13.37 3.24
CA ASP A 14 -6.80 14.54 3.25
C ASP A 14 -6.31 15.64 4.20
N SER A 15 -5.52 15.27 5.22
CA SER A 15 -4.98 16.23 6.18
C SER A 15 -3.89 17.10 5.58
N GLU A 16 -3.87 18.38 5.95
CA GLU A 16 -2.76 19.27 5.68
C GLU A 16 -1.45 18.70 6.27
N LEU A 17 -0.41 18.66 5.44
CA LEU A 17 0.90 18.20 5.87
C LEU A 17 1.63 19.32 6.63
N PRO A 18 2.29 19.02 7.76
CA PRO A 18 3.09 20.01 8.50
C PRO A 18 4.37 20.42 7.75
N THR A 19 4.70 19.77 6.63
CA THR A 19 5.87 20.06 5.80
C THR A 19 5.64 19.60 4.36
N THR A 20 6.33 20.25 3.42
CA THR A 20 6.35 19.89 2.00
C THR A 20 7.64 19.17 1.58
N GLN A 21 8.60 19.00 2.50
CA GLN A 21 9.85 18.28 2.22
C GLN A 21 9.62 16.77 2.28
N PHE A 22 10.02 16.05 1.23
CA PHE A 22 9.92 14.59 1.15
C PHE A 22 11.12 13.98 0.43
N SER A 23 11.27 12.66 0.55
CA SER A 23 12.28 11.87 -0.15
C SER A 23 11.62 10.68 -0.85
N GLN A 24 12.38 9.98 -1.68
CA GLN A 24 11.90 8.77 -2.38
C GLN A 24 12.21 7.50 -1.57
N GLY A 25 11.37 6.48 -1.73
CA GLY A 25 11.58 5.18 -1.09
C GLY A 25 12.88 4.53 -1.57
N CYS A 26 13.60 3.85 -0.67
CA CYS A 26 14.89 3.24 -1.00
C CYS A 26 14.79 1.94 -1.83
N PHE A 27 13.62 1.29 -1.83
CA PHE A 27 13.42 -0.07 -2.39
C PHE A 27 12.31 -0.11 -3.44
N LEU A 28 12.29 0.86 -4.36
CA LEU A 28 11.22 0.98 -5.37
C LEU A 28 11.19 -0.20 -6.34
N LYS A 29 12.34 -0.80 -6.69
CA LYS A 29 12.42 -1.97 -7.58
C LYS A 29 11.76 -3.20 -6.95
N GLU A 30 11.94 -3.38 -5.64
CA GLU A 30 11.35 -4.46 -4.87
C GLU A 30 9.84 -4.24 -4.71
N ALA A 31 9.42 -3.00 -4.43
CA ALA A 31 8.02 -2.61 -4.37
C ALA A 31 7.30 -2.89 -5.71
N GLU A 32 7.93 -2.54 -6.84
CA GLU A 32 7.42 -2.81 -8.19
C GLU A 32 7.25 -4.32 -8.43
N ARG A 33 8.26 -5.12 -8.05
CA ARG A 33 8.18 -6.58 -8.18
C ARG A 33 7.01 -7.15 -7.38
N LEU A 34 6.79 -6.68 -6.14
CA LEU A 34 5.67 -7.11 -5.31
C LEU A 34 4.33 -6.69 -5.93
N ASN A 35 4.21 -5.44 -6.35
CA ASN A 35 2.97 -4.92 -6.90
C ASN A 35 2.59 -5.63 -8.21
N ARG A 36 3.56 -5.98 -9.07
CA ARG A 36 3.31 -6.83 -10.26
C ARG A 36 2.67 -8.17 -9.94
N LEU A 37 2.96 -8.76 -8.77
CA LEU A 37 2.31 -9.99 -8.32
C LEU A 37 0.91 -9.71 -7.75
N LEU A 38 0.74 -8.60 -7.04
CA LEU A 38 -0.54 -8.20 -6.46
C LEU A 38 -1.56 -7.79 -7.50
N LYS A 39 -1.16 -7.07 -8.57
CA LYS A 39 -2.01 -6.68 -9.72
C LYS A 39 -2.71 -7.87 -10.38
N LYS A 40 -2.13 -9.07 -10.32
CA LYS A 40 -2.70 -10.31 -10.89
C LYS A 40 -3.75 -10.97 -10.00
N LYS A 41 -3.91 -10.55 -8.74
CA LYS A 41 -4.87 -11.12 -7.80
C LYS A 41 -6.22 -10.39 -7.93
N SER A 42 -7.31 -11.13 -7.92
CA SER A 42 -8.65 -10.54 -7.82
C SER A 42 -8.90 -9.95 -6.43
N ALA A 43 -9.83 -9.00 -6.33
CA ALA A 43 -10.26 -8.43 -5.04
C ALA A 43 -10.66 -9.52 -4.02
N ARG A 44 -11.41 -10.55 -4.46
CA ARG A 44 -11.78 -11.69 -3.60
C ARG A 44 -10.57 -12.47 -3.09
N SER A 45 -9.56 -12.68 -3.94
CA SER A 45 -8.32 -13.35 -3.56
C SER A 45 -7.54 -12.51 -2.54
N LEU A 46 -7.51 -11.19 -2.71
CA LEU A 46 -6.90 -10.25 -1.76
C LEU A 46 -7.63 -10.23 -0.43
N SER A 47 -8.97 -10.18 -0.39
CA SER A 47 -9.74 -10.28 0.85
C SER A 47 -9.39 -11.53 1.64
N LYS A 48 -9.33 -12.68 0.97
CA LYS A 48 -8.98 -13.96 1.61
C LYS A 48 -7.53 -13.99 2.10
N LEU A 49 -6.59 -13.53 1.26
CA LEU A 49 -5.16 -13.53 1.58
C LEU A 49 -4.84 -12.63 2.78
N MET A 50 -5.44 -11.44 2.81
CA MET A 50 -5.18 -10.43 3.85
C MET A 50 -6.10 -10.59 5.07
N ASN A 51 -7.08 -11.49 5.00
CA ASN A 51 -8.13 -11.67 6.00
C ASN A 51 -8.88 -10.35 6.32
N ILE A 52 -9.37 -9.69 5.27
CA ILE A 52 -10.07 -8.40 5.35
C ILE A 52 -11.44 -8.48 4.67
N SER A 53 -12.28 -7.48 4.96
CA SER A 53 -13.63 -7.40 4.37
C SER A 53 -13.59 -7.31 2.83
N PRO A 54 -14.69 -7.66 2.15
CA PRO A 54 -14.80 -7.49 0.70
C PRO A 54 -14.53 -6.05 0.24
N ALA A 55 -15.05 -5.06 0.97
CA ALA A 55 -14.83 -3.65 0.66
C ALA A 55 -13.35 -3.26 0.74
N LEU A 56 -12.63 -3.69 1.79
CA LEU A 56 -11.20 -3.42 1.91
C LEU A 56 -10.37 -4.19 0.87
N GLY A 57 -10.79 -5.41 0.50
CA GLY A 57 -10.15 -6.16 -0.57
C GLY A 57 -10.31 -5.51 -1.95
N GLN A 58 -11.48 -4.93 -2.22
CA GLN A 58 -11.74 -4.14 -3.42
C GLN A 58 -10.88 -2.87 -3.44
N LEU A 59 -10.86 -2.12 -2.34
CA LEU A 59 -10.01 -0.93 -2.21
C LEU A 59 -8.52 -1.25 -2.43
N ASN A 60 -8.02 -2.33 -1.84
CA ASN A 60 -6.62 -2.73 -2.04
C ASN A 60 -6.37 -3.27 -3.46
N TYR A 61 -7.35 -3.90 -4.10
CA TYR A 61 -7.25 -4.27 -5.51
C TYR A 61 -7.03 -3.03 -6.38
N GLU A 62 -7.87 -2.01 -6.23
CA GLU A 62 -7.78 -0.74 -6.96
C GLU A 62 -6.43 -0.05 -6.74
N ARG A 63 -6.00 0.09 -5.47
CA ARG A 63 -4.69 0.65 -5.12
C ARG A 63 -3.53 -0.07 -5.81
N ASN A 64 -3.58 -1.41 -5.88
CA ASN A 64 -2.54 -2.18 -6.56
C ASN A 64 -2.55 -1.90 -8.07
N GLN A 65 -3.72 -1.71 -8.71
CA GLN A 65 -3.83 -1.38 -10.13
C GLN A 65 -3.29 0.03 -10.44
N GLU A 66 -3.62 1.01 -9.61
CA GLU A 66 -3.24 2.42 -9.77
C GLU A 66 -1.75 2.67 -9.54
N TRP A 67 -1.08 1.83 -8.75
CA TRP A 67 0.34 1.99 -8.45
C TRP A 67 1.19 1.87 -9.74
N GLN A 68 2.05 2.87 -9.97
CA GLN A 68 2.93 3.04 -11.13
C GLN A 68 4.38 2.69 -10.79
#